data_AF-A0A811MFA5-F1
#
_entry.id   AF-A0A811MFA5-F1
#
_cell.length_a   1.000
_cell.length_b   1.000
_cell.length_c   1.000
_cell.angle_alpha   90.00
_cell.angle_beta   90.00
_cell.angle_gamma   90.00
#
_symmetry.space_group_name_H-M   'P 1'
#
loop_
_entity.id
_entity.type
_entity.pdbx_description
1 polymer ?
#
loop_
_entity_poly.entity_id
_entity_poly.type
_entity_poly.pdbx_seq_one_letter_code
_entity_poly.pdbx_strand_id
1 'polypeptide(L)'
;MALVVDAKAAGASASTSTAATAAAAADHLFLVVLDGVETPIHEGTLHGSAGGTVTVTGPGQLSADGLRSSVLVRGGGEGGAVRFTQCADAAAEGVGAASFDRCGAARVEGAREVSVSRCRAAEVERAGRVTLDRCHDARLRGGGALRAARCRRADVESFGGVRLSRCRAARADWCGTVEVELCRAVDVTRCGAVTGDRCRVVNAAGCGSVDVARAVINLVEEEQQP
;
A
#
# COMPACT_ATOMS: atom_id res chain seq x y z
N MET A 1 51.26 -9.56 -7.06
CA MET A 1 50.16 -9.78 -8.01
C MET A 1 49.34 -8.49 -7.99
N ALA A 2 49.69 -7.57 -8.89
CA ALA A 2 49.18 -6.21 -8.92
C ALA A 2 47.91 -6.17 -9.79
N LEU A 3 46.84 -5.55 -9.29
CA LEU A 3 45.68 -5.22 -10.10
C LEU A 3 45.88 -3.79 -10.63
N VAL A 4 45.97 -3.69 -11.95
CA VAL A 4 46.17 -2.44 -12.69
C VAL A 4 44.83 -1.70 -12.73
N VAL A 5 44.82 -0.46 -12.24
CA VAL A 5 43.76 0.53 -12.48
C VAL A 5 44.30 1.51 -13.51
N ASP A 6 43.80 1.44 -14.74
CA ASP A 6 44.12 2.43 -15.78
C ASP A 6 43.31 3.70 -15.54
N ALA A 7 43.97 4.73 -15.00
CA ALA A 7 43.45 6.09 -14.94
C ALA A 7 43.93 6.86 -16.18
N LYS A 8 43.03 7.12 -17.13
CA LYS A 8 43.29 8.03 -18.25
C LYS A 8 42.65 9.39 -17.98
N ALA A 9 43.50 10.38 -17.71
CA ALA A 9 43.13 11.79 -17.66
C ALA A 9 43.03 12.36 -19.09
N ALA A 10 41.89 12.98 -19.40
CA ALA A 10 41.76 13.94 -20.49
C ALA A 10 40.96 15.14 -19.95
N GLY A 11 41.54 16.32 -20.07
CA GLY A 11 41.01 17.56 -19.52
C GLY A 11 39.95 18.24 -20.38
N ALA A 12 39.45 19.33 -19.80
CA ALA A 12 38.61 20.40 -20.33
C ALA A 12 37.08 20.17 -20.33
N SER A 13 36.44 20.95 -19.44
CA SER A 13 35.07 21.49 -19.54
C SER A 13 33.91 20.49 -19.39
N ALA A 14 33.72 19.98 -18.17
CA ALA A 14 32.50 19.26 -17.79
C ALA A 14 32.05 19.66 -16.37
N SER A 15 31.75 20.93 -16.15
CA SER A 15 31.19 21.42 -14.87
C SER A 15 29.65 21.43 -14.84
N THR A 16 28.98 21.07 -15.94
CA THR A 16 27.50 21.03 -16.04
C THR A 16 26.91 19.63 -16.18
N SER A 17 27.68 18.62 -16.57
CA SER A 17 27.18 17.24 -16.76
C SER A 17 27.15 16.41 -15.47
N THR A 18 28.07 16.66 -14.54
CA THR A 18 28.13 15.95 -13.24
C THR A 18 27.04 16.43 -12.28
N ALA A 19 26.64 17.71 -12.36
CA ALA A 19 25.54 18.25 -11.56
C ALA A 19 24.17 17.76 -12.06
N ALA A 20 23.99 17.61 -13.38
CA ALA A 20 22.76 17.07 -13.96
C ALA A 20 22.58 15.57 -13.68
N THR A 21 23.67 14.79 -13.67
CA THR A 21 23.64 13.37 -13.26
C THR A 21 23.51 13.19 -11.75
N ALA A 22 24.10 14.07 -10.93
CA ALA A 22 23.89 14.07 -9.48
C ALA A 22 22.46 14.49 -9.08
N ALA A 23 21.86 15.45 -9.80
CA ALA A 23 20.47 15.85 -9.57
C ALA A 23 19.47 14.75 -10.01
N ALA A 24 19.69 14.12 -11.17
CA ALA A 24 18.86 13.01 -11.63
C ALA A 24 19.04 11.72 -10.81
N ALA A 25 20.22 11.50 -10.20
CA ALA A 25 20.46 10.39 -9.28
C ALA A 25 19.79 10.59 -7.92
N ALA A 26 19.64 11.85 -7.47
CA ALA A 26 18.94 12.17 -6.24
C ALA A 26 17.42 11.91 -6.32
N ASP A 27 16.83 12.06 -7.52
CA ASP A 27 15.40 11.85 -7.76
C ASP A 27 14.95 10.38 -7.62
N HIS A 28 15.89 9.44 -7.56
CA HIS A 28 15.61 8.01 -7.54
C HIS A 28 16.31 7.25 -6.41
N LEU A 29 16.79 7.97 -5.39
CA LEU A 29 17.38 7.35 -4.22
C LEU A 29 16.31 6.63 -3.38
N PHE A 30 16.58 5.37 -3.05
CA PHE A 30 15.83 4.62 -2.05
C PHE A 30 16.62 4.52 -0.76
N LEU A 31 15.94 4.68 0.37
CA LEU A 31 16.45 4.28 1.67
C LEU A 31 15.82 2.93 2.02
N VAL A 32 16.64 1.89 2.11
CA VAL A 32 16.18 0.53 2.41
C VAL A 32 16.65 0.15 3.81
N VAL A 33 15.72 -0.13 4.71
CA VAL A 33 16.02 -0.76 5.99
C VAL A 33 15.81 -2.26 5.83
N LEU A 34 16.90 -3.01 5.82
CA LEU A 34 16.90 -4.47 5.71
C LEU A 34 17.64 -5.05 6.91
N ASP A 35 17.00 -5.97 7.62
CA ASP A 35 17.56 -6.58 8.85
C ASP A 35 17.99 -5.54 9.91
N GLY A 36 17.32 -4.38 9.96
CA GLY A 36 17.63 -3.27 10.86
C GLY A 36 18.79 -2.38 10.40
N VAL A 37 19.40 -2.66 9.25
CA VAL A 37 20.44 -1.82 8.65
C VAL A 37 19.81 -0.93 7.60
N GLU A 38 19.90 0.38 7.81
CA GLU A 38 19.49 1.38 6.82
C GLU A 38 20.60 1.57 5.78
N THR A 39 20.27 1.36 4.51
CA THR A 39 21.19 1.45 3.38
C THR A 39 20.59 2.33 2.28
N PRO A 40 21.23 3.46 1.94
CA PRO A 40 20.87 4.21 0.74
C PRO A 40 21.31 3.44 -0.51
N ILE A 41 20.39 3.28 -1.46
CA ILE A 41 20.64 2.55 -2.71
C ILE A 41 19.98 3.29 -3.88
N HIS A 42 20.75 3.51 -4.94
CA HIS A 42 20.26 4.03 -6.23
C HIS A 42 20.45 3.02 -7.37
N GLU A 43 21.24 1.97 -7.17
CA GLU A 43 21.45 0.87 -8.10
C GLU A 43 21.97 -0.39 -7.37
N GLY A 44 21.87 -1.55 -8.02
CA GLY A 44 22.41 -2.80 -7.49
C GLY A 44 21.44 -3.60 -6.63
N THR A 45 21.99 -4.50 -5.82
CA THR A 45 21.23 -5.48 -5.05
C THR A 45 21.75 -5.59 -3.62
N LEU A 46 20.83 -5.55 -2.65
CA LEU A 46 21.06 -5.92 -1.26
C LEU A 46 20.55 -7.35 -1.03
N HIS A 47 21.26 -8.10 -0.19
CA HIS A 47 20.91 -9.48 0.16
C HIS A 47 20.46 -9.55 1.61
N GLY A 48 19.31 -10.17 1.85
CA GLY A 48 18.82 -10.40 3.21
C GLY A 48 19.62 -11.50 3.90
N SER A 49 19.86 -11.36 5.21
CA SER A 49 20.59 -12.34 6.02
C SER A 49 19.91 -13.72 6.07
N ALA A 50 18.57 -13.74 6.02
CA ALA A 50 17.75 -14.96 5.98
C ALA A 50 17.34 -15.38 4.55
N GLY A 51 18.01 -14.81 3.54
CA GLY A 51 17.70 -14.99 2.12
C GLY A 51 16.76 -13.93 1.55
N GLY A 52 16.59 -13.97 0.23
CA GLY A 52 15.89 -12.95 -0.54
C GLY A 52 16.78 -11.77 -0.93
N THR A 53 16.24 -10.88 -1.75
CA THR A 53 16.98 -9.76 -2.34
C THR A 53 16.15 -8.51 -2.42
N VAL A 54 16.79 -7.35 -2.31
CA VAL A 54 16.25 -6.05 -2.70
C VAL A 54 17.08 -5.52 -3.85
N THR A 55 16.49 -5.36 -5.03
CA THR A 55 17.18 -4.95 -6.26
C THR A 55 16.54 -3.70 -6.81
N VAL A 56 17.36 -2.69 -7.13
CA VAL A 56 16.91 -1.56 -7.95
C VAL A 56 16.89 -2.03 -9.40
N THR A 57 15.69 -2.13 -9.97
CA THR A 57 15.45 -2.68 -11.32
C THR A 57 15.49 -1.61 -12.41
N GLY A 58 15.51 -0.34 -12.03
CA GLY A 58 15.57 0.81 -12.92
C GLY A 58 15.40 2.11 -12.15
N PRO A 59 15.45 3.27 -12.83
CA PRO A 59 15.26 4.58 -12.22
C PRO A 59 13.92 4.65 -11.48
N GLY A 60 13.96 4.85 -10.16
CA GLY A 60 12.76 4.91 -9.31
C GLY A 60 11.99 3.58 -9.24
N GLN A 61 12.60 2.44 -9.58
CA GLN A 61 11.97 1.13 -9.53
C GLN A 61 12.77 0.18 -8.64
N LEU A 62 12.12 -0.35 -7.60
CA LEU A 62 12.76 -1.28 -6.65
C LEU A 62 11.90 -2.53 -6.46
N SER A 63 12.55 -3.69 -6.48
CA SER A 63 11.92 -4.99 -6.25
C SER A 63 12.56 -5.69 -5.05
N ALA A 64 11.74 -6.09 -4.09
CA ALA A 64 12.09 -6.92 -2.95
C ALA A 64 11.43 -8.30 -3.08
N ASP A 65 12.22 -9.36 -3.12
CA ASP A 65 11.74 -10.73 -3.35
C ASP A 65 12.27 -11.72 -2.30
N GLY A 66 11.37 -12.54 -1.77
CA GLY A 66 11.72 -13.71 -0.95
C GLY A 66 12.30 -13.39 0.43
N LEU A 67 12.11 -12.18 0.94
CA LEU A 67 12.67 -11.74 2.20
C LEU A 67 11.94 -12.37 3.38
N ARG A 68 12.67 -13.12 4.22
CA ARG A 68 12.12 -13.75 5.44
C ARG A 68 12.12 -12.84 6.65
N SER A 69 12.89 -11.76 6.59
CA SER A 69 12.95 -10.69 7.58
C SER A 69 12.08 -9.51 7.17
N SER A 70 11.92 -8.55 8.07
CA SER A 70 11.26 -7.27 7.76
C SER A 70 12.09 -6.44 6.79
N VAL A 71 11.42 -5.85 5.80
CA VAL A 71 12.00 -4.86 4.89
C VAL A 71 11.15 -3.59 4.91
N LEU A 72 11.80 -2.44 4.94
CA LEU A 72 11.18 -1.14 4.76
C LEU A 72 11.89 -0.38 3.64
N VAL A 73 11.13 0.18 2.72
CA VAL A 73 11.64 1.00 1.62
C VAL A 73 11.02 2.38 1.71
N ARG A 74 11.87 3.41 1.65
CA ARG A 74 11.46 4.82 1.60
C ARG A 74 12.00 5.49 0.34
N GLY A 75 11.24 6.42 -0.23
CA GLY A 75 11.70 7.28 -1.32
C GLY A 75 11.48 6.72 -2.74
N GLY A 76 12.35 7.11 -3.68
CA GLY A 76 12.19 6.83 -5.11
C GLY A 76 11.55 7.95 -5.95
N GLY A 77 11.31 9.12 -5.35
CA GLY A 77 10.73 10.31 -6.01
C GLY A 77 9.22 10.23 -6.24
N GLU A 78 8.64 11.27 -6.85
CA GLU A 78 7.17 11.43 -7.05
C GLU A 78 6.54 10.30 -7.89
N GLY A 79 7.36 9.54 -8.63
CA GLY A 79 6.95 8.39 -9.45
C GLY A 79 7.54 7.05 -9.01
N GLY A 80 8.23 6.98 -7.88
CA GLY A 80 8.91 5.78 -7.43
C GLY A 80 7.95 4.61 -7.22
N ALA A 81 8.22 3.45 -7.82
CA ALA A 81 7.42 2.25 -7.62
C ALA A 81 8.23 1.13 -6.96
N VAL A 82 7.64 0.55 -5.92
CA VAL A 82 8.22 -0.53 -5.14
C VAL A 82 7.35 -1.77 -5.23
N ARG A 83 8.00 -2.92 -5.41
CA ARG A 83 7.34 -4.22 -5.50
C ARG A 83 7.90 -5.18 -4.47
N PHE A 84 7.03 -5.73 -3.64
CA PHE A 84 7.34 -6.74 -2.66
C PHE A 84 6.67 -8.05 -3.06
N THR A 85 7.46 -9.12 -3.16
CA THR A 85 6.98 -10.44 -3.52
C THR A 85 7.49 -11.45 -2.50
N GLN A 86 6.60 -12.28 -1.94
CA GLN A 86 6.96 -13.35 -0.99
C GLN A 86 7.75 -12.85 0.24
N CYS A 87 7.45 -11.63 0.72
CA CYS A 87 8.10 -11.07 1.90
C CYS A 87 7.34 -11.44 3.18
N ALA A 88 8.06 -11.70 4.28
CA ALA A 88 7.42 -11.92 5.59
C ALA A 88 6.70 -10.65 6.05
N ASP A 89 7.43 -9.56 6.18
CA ASP A 89 6.90 -8.24 6.53
C ASP A 89 7.52 -7.19 5.62
N ALA A 90 6.69 -6.48 4.88
CA ALA A 90 7.12 -5.48 3.91
C ALA A 90 6.43 -4.13 4.19
N ALA A 91 7.22 -3.06 4.20
CA ALA A 91 6.75 -1.70 4.42
C ALA A 91 7.25 -0.75 3.32
N ALA A 92 6.39 0.19 2.94
CA ALA A 92 6.72 1.27 2.01
C ALA A 92 6.26 2.62 2.56
N GLU A 93 7.14 3.61 2.60
CA GLU A 93 6.84 4.95 3.10
C GLU A 93 7.23 6.02 2.07
N GLY A 94 6.32 6.92 1.75
CA GLY A 94 6.59 8.06 0.87
C GLY A 94 6.97 7.64 -0.56
N VAL A 95 6.29 6.63 -1.11
CA VAL A 95 6.53 6.11 -2.46
C VAL A 95 5.40 6.50 -3.42
N GLY A 96 5.67 6.61 -4.71
CA GLY A 96 4.61 6.85 -5.71
C GLY A 96 3.62 5.69 -5.78
N ALA A 97 4.13 4.46 -5.94
CA ALA A 97 3.32 3.24 -6.02
C ALA A 97 3.93 2.09 -5.21
N ALA A 98 3.10 1.35 -4.48
CA ALA A 98 3.51 0.17 -3.74
C ALA A 98 2.69 -1.06 -4.15
N SER A 99 3.37 -2.16 -4.47
CA SER A 99 2.74 -3.44 -4.81
C SER A 99 3.24 -4.57 -3.91
N PHE A 100 2.32 -5.35 -3.36
CA PHE A 100 2.61 -6.45 -2.44
C PHE A 100 1.93 -7.72 -2.95
N ASP A 101 2.70 -8.77 -3.20
CA ASP A 101 2.17 -10.06 -3.62
C ASP A 101 2.68 -11.17 -2.71
N ARG A 102 1.76 -11.93 -2.11
CA ARG A 102 2.06 -13.04 -1.20
C ARG A 102 2.93 -12.63 0.00
N CYS A 103 2.68 -11.47 0.58
CA CYS A 103 3.39 -11.02 1.79
C CYS A 103 2.66 -11.44 3.09
N GLY A 104 3.38 -11.62 4.19
CA GLY A 104 2.78 -11.83 5.50
C GLY A 104 2.07 -10.56 5.97
N ALA A 105 2.81 -9.47 6.14
CA ALA A 105 2.26 -8.13 6.34
C ALA A 105 2.70 -7.17 5.24
N ALA A 106 1.76 -6.33 4.79
CA ALA A 106 2.00 -5.20 3.90
C ALA A 106 1.64 -3.91 4.66
N ARG A 107 2.61 -3.01 4.84
CA ARG A 107 2.42 -1.71 5.47
C ARG A 107 2.73 -0.59 4.48
N VAL A 108 1.86 0.39 4.38
CA VAL A 108 2.10 1.54 3.52
C VAL A 108 1.71 2.83 4.23
N GLU A 109 2.61 3.81 4.18
CA GLU A 109 2.32 5.17 4.60
C GLU A 109 2.66 6.16 3.48
N GLY A 110 1.69 6.97 3.06
CA GLY A 110 1.93 8.03 2.08
C GLY A 110 2.27 7.51 0.70
N ALA A 111 1.30 6.92 0.00
CA ALA A 111 1.46 6.46 -1.37
C ALA A 111 0.33 6.90 -2.30
N ARG A 112 0.64 7.18 -3.58
CA ARG A 112 -0.42 7.54 -4.54
C ARG A 112 -1.24 6.30 -4.93
N GLU A 113 -0.58 5.17 -5.12
CA GLU A 113 -1.22 3.92 -5.50
C GLU A 113 -0.70 2.73 -4.67
N VAL A 114 -1.63 1.90 -4.19
CA VAL A 114 -1.33 0.70 -3.41
C VAL A 114 -2.07 -0.50 -4.00
N SER A 115 -1.35 -1.58 -4.25
CA SER A 115 -1.92 -2.87 -4.65
C SER A 115 -1.44 -3.97 -3.71
N VAL A 116 -2.37 -4.74 -3.15
CA VAL A 116 -2.05 -5.86 -2.25
C VAL A 116 -2.80 -7.10 -2.73
N SER A 117 -2.06 -8.16 -3.04
CA SER A 117 -2.62 -9.45 -3.43
C SER A 117 -2.12 -10.57 -2.53
N ARG A 118 -3.06 -11.40 -2.05
CA ARG A 118 -2.76 -12.64 -1.32
C ARG A 118 -1.90 -12.42 -0.07
N CYS A 119 -2.12 -11.31 0.64
CA CYS A 119 -1.40 -11.00 1.87
C CYS A 119 -2.21 -11.39 3.11
N ARG A 120 -1.54 -11.71 4.22
CA ARG A 120 -2.26 -12.02 5.47
C ARG A 120 -2.76 -10.72 6.12
N ALA A 121 -1.92 -9.71 6.26
CA ALA A 121 -2.31 -8.41 6.80
C ALA A 121 -1.97 -7.28 5.81
N ALA A 122 -2.85 -6.28 5.73
CA ALA A 122 -2.63 -5.04 4.99
C ALA A 122 -2.99 -3.84 5.89
N GLU A 123 -2.03 -2.97 6.13
CA GLU A 123 -2.21 -1.70 6.86
C GLU A 123 -1.80 -0.56 5.92
N VAL A 124 -2.74 0.32 5.60
CA VAL A 124 -2.50 1.41 4.63
C VAL A 124 -2.98 2.73 5.21
N GLU A 125 -2.08 3.69 5.27
CA GLU A 125 -2.34 5.05 5.75
C GLU A 125 -2.00 6.08 4.67
N ARG A 126 -2.88 7.07 4.48
CA ARG A 126 -2.70 8.19 3.53
C ARG A 126 -2.40 7.70 2.11
N ALA A 127 -3.38 7.04 1.49
CA ALA A 127 -3.24 6.52 0.14
C ALA A 127 -4.24 7.10 -0.87
N GLY A 128 -3.78 7.45 -2.08
CA GLY A 128 -4.66 7.96 -3.14
C GLY A 128 -5.66 6.91 -3.63
N ARG A 129 -5.15 5.79 -4.12
CA ARG A 129 -5.94 4.64 -4.59
C ARG A 129 -5.40 3.35 -3.98
N VAL A 130 -6.31 2.51 -3.46
CA VAL A 130 -5.96 1.21 -2.90
C VAL A 130 -6.76 0.09 -3.55
N THR A 131 -6.07 -0.97 -3.98
CA THR A 131 -6.68 -2.19 -4.49
C THR A 131 -6.21 -3.39 -3.66
N LEU A 132 -7.15 -4.09 -3.03
CA LEU A 132 -6.88 -5.30 -2.24
C LEU A 132 -7.55 -6.52 -2.90
N ASP A 133 -6.80 -7.59 -3.07
CA ASP A 133 -7.30 -8.89 -3.48
C ASP A 133 -6.84 -9.99 -2.53
N ARG A 134 -7.78 -10.76 -1.97
CA ARG A 134 -7.47 -11.92 -1.11
C ARG A 134 -6.58 -11.54 0.07
N CYS A 135 -7.03 -10.59 0.88
CA CYS A 135 -6.37 -10.28 2.16
C CYS A 135 -7.10 -10.96 3.32
N HIS A 136 -6.39 -11.40 4.36
CA HIS A 136 -7.07 -11.90 5.55
C HIS A 136 -7.61 -10.73 6.38
N ASP A 137 -6.74 -9.87 6.89
CA ASP A 137 -7.13 -8.65 7.60
C ASP A 137 -6.63 -7.41 6.85
N ALA A 138 -7.50 -6.43 6.67
CA ALA A 138 -7.16 -5.15 6.05
C ALA A 138 -7.61 -3.99 6.94
N ARG A 139 -6.72 -3.03 7.19
CA ARG A 139 -6.97 -1.79 7.92
C ARG A 139 -6.51 -0.62 7.07
N LEU A 140 -7.42 0.29 6.75
CA LEU A 140 -7.15 1.40 5.86
C LEU A 140 -7.63 2.71 6.47
N ARG A 141 -6.77 3.72 6.46
CA ARG A 141 -7.08 5.06 6.98
C ARG A 141 -6.65 6.15 6.03
N GLY A 142 -7.57 7.06 5.74
CA GLY A 142 -7.29 8.27 4.97
C GLY A 142 -6.92 7.96 3.52
N GLY A 143 -7.90 8.09 2.63
CA GLY A 143 -7.60 7.91 1.21
C GLY A 143 -8.68 8.37 0.25
N GLY A 144 -8.36 8.31 -1.04
CA GLY A 144 -9.28 8.71 -2.11
C GLY A 144 -10.28 7.61 -2.44
N ALA A 145 -9.77 6.48 -2.95
CA ALA A 145 -10.60 5.38 -3.43
C ALA A 145 -10.06 4.01 -3.01
N LEU A 146 -10.95 3.15 -2.51
CA LEU A 146 -10.66 1.77 -2.14
C LEU A 146 -11.48 0.78 -2.98
N ARG A 147 -10.82 -0.26 -3.48
CA ARG A 147 -11.46 -1.48 -3.96
C ARG A 147 -10.89 -2.68 -3.21
N ALA A 148 -11.71 -3.37 -2.42
CA ALA A 148 -11.30 -4.60 -1.75
C ALA A 148 -12.16 -5.78 -2.18
N ALA A 149 -11.52 -6.91 -2.48
CA ALA A 149 -12.17 -8.13 -2.87
C ALA A 149 -11.65 -9.32 -2.05
N ARG A 150 -12.58 -10.18 -1.63
CA ARG A 150 -12.27 -11.45 -0.95
C ARG A 150 -11.46 -11.26 0.36
N CYS A 151 -11.80 -10.24 1.14
CA CYS A 151 -11.19 -10.03 2.44
C CYS A 151 -11.91 -10.82 3.54
N ARG A 152 -11.19 -11.35 4.54
CA ARG A 152 -11.87 -11.92 5.72
C ARG A 152 -12.41 -10.78 6.60
N ARG A 153 -11.60 -9.75 6.82
CA ARG A 153 -11.97 -8.52 7.52
C ARG A 153 -11.41 -7.32 6.76
N ALA A 154 -12.21 -6.25 6.66
CA ALA A 154 -11.78 -4.98 6.10
C ALA A 154 -12.32 -3.86 6.99
N ASP A 155 -11.44 -3.13 7.66
CA ASP A 155 -11.75 -1.96 8.47
C ASP A 155 -11.25 -0.72 7.71
N VAL A 156 -12.17 0.18 7.36
CA VAL A 156 -11.92 1.32 6.47
C VAL A 156 -12.40 2.60 7.13
N GLU A 157 -11.55 3.62 7.13
CA GLU A 157 -11.85 4.90 7.77
C GLU A 157 -11.41 6.07 6.88
N SER A 158 -12.27 7.08 6.75
CA SER A 158 -11.93 8.35 6.07
C SER A 158 -11.55 8.16 4.60
N PHE A 159 -12.42 7.50 3.81
CA PHE A 159 -12.26 7.33 2.35
C PHE A 159 -13.35 8.05 1.55
N GLY A 160 -12.97 8.69 0.44
CA GLY A 160 -13.95 9.32 -0.47
C GLY A 160 -14.90 8.31 -1.12
N GLY A 161 -14.38 7.16 -1.55
CA GLY A 161 -15.18 6.07 -2.10
C GLY A 161 -14.62 4.68 -1.77
N VAL A 162 -15.51 3.77 -1.39
CA VAL A 162 -15.19 2.43 -0.92
C VAL A 162 -16.02 1.41 -1.68
N ARG A 163 -15.36 0.41 -2.29
CA ARG A 163 -16.03 -0.75 -2.91
C ARG A 163 -15.53 -2.03 -2.27
N LEU A 164 -16.44 -2.78 -1.66
CA LEU A 164 -16.14 -4.02 -0.95
C LEU A 164 -16.93 -5.17 -1.57
N SER A 165 -16.22 -6.21 -2.00
CA SER A 165 -16.84 -7.38 -2.60
C SER A 165 -16.39 -8.67 -1.94
N ARG A 166 -17.34 -9.58 -1.68
CA ARG A 166 -17.06 -10.93 -1.17
C ARG A 166 -16.28 -10.91 0.15
N CYS A 167 -16.52 -9.92 1.01
CA CYS A 167 -15.86 -9.82 2.31
C CYS A 167 -16.66 -10.60 3.37
N ARG A 168 -15.98 -11.24 4.34
CA ARG A 168 -16.69 -11.91 5.44
C ARG A 168 -17.18 -10.91 6.49
N ALA A 169 -16.38 -9.90 6.81
CA ALA A 169 -16.80 -8.79 7.65
C ALA A 169 -16.19 -7.51 7.09
N ALA A 170 -16.94 -6.42 7.10
CA ALA A 170 -16.45 -5.11 6.75
C ALA A 170 -16.95 -4.06 7.73
N ARG A 171 -16.09 -3.11 8.07
CA ARG A 171 -16.41 -1.89 8.78
C ARG A 171 -15.99 -0.70 7.92
N ALA A 172 -16.88 0.27 7.74
CA ALA A 172 -16.58 1.51 7.05
C ALA A 172 -17.07 2.69 7.91
N ASP A 173 -16.18 3.63 8.18
CA ASP A 173 -16.49 4.82 8.98
C ASP A 173 -16.01 6.09 8.28
N TRP A 174 -16.75 7.18 8.40
CA TRP A 174 -16.42 8.48 7.79
C TRP A 174 -16.12 8.40 6.28
N CYS A 175 -16.90 7.61 5.54
CA CYS A 175 -16.68 7.45 4.10
C CYS A 175 -17.71 8.23 3.26
N GLY A 176 -17.30 8.81 2.12
CA GLY A 176 -18.22 9.53 1.24
C GLY A 176 -19.26 8.58 0.62
N THR A 177 -18.79 7.54 -0.07
CA THR A 177 -19.63 6.50 -0.67
C THR A 177 -19.13 5.11 -0.33
N VAL A 178 -20.04 4.19 -0.01
CA VAL A 178 -19.75 2.79 0.31
C VAL A 178 -20.62 1.88 -0.54
N GLU A 179 -19.99 1.06 -1.38
CA GLU A 179 -20.64 0.06 -2.23
C GLU A 179 -20.25 -1.33 -1.73
N VAL A 180 -21.23 -2.17 -1.38
CA VAL A 180 -21.01 -3.50 -0.84
C VAL A 180 -21.71 -4.58 -1.66
N GLU A 181 -20.96 -5.62 -2.03
CA GLU A 181 -21.51 -6.76 -2.76
C GLU A 181 -21.08 -8.09 -2.15
N LEU A 182 -22.03 -9.04 -2.03
CA LEU A 182 -21.74 -10.42 -1.63
C LEU A 182 -21.00 -10.53 -0.27
N CYS A 183 -21.21 -9.57 0.63
CA CYS A 183 -20.56 -9.55 1.95
C CYS A 183 -21.42 -10.26 3.00
N ARG A 184 -20.81 -10.87 4.03
CA ARG A 184 -21.61 -11.53 5.09
C ARG A 184 -22.10 -10.55 6.15
N ALA A 185 -21.22 -9.70 6.67
CA ALA A 185 -21.59 -8.68 7.64
C ALA A 185 -20.91 -7.37 7.26
N VAL A 186 -21.66 -6.28 7.29
CA VAL A 186 -21.18 -4.93 6.98
C VAL A 186 -21.68 -4.00 8.08
N ASP A 187 -20.76 -3.30 8.73
CA ASP A 187 -21.08 -2.19 9.65
C ASP A 187 -20.63 -0.89 8.99
N VAL A 188 -21.53 0.08 8.85
CA VAL A 188 -21.24 1.38 8.26
C VAL A 188 -21.66 2.48 9.22
N THR A 189 -20.77 3.45 9.46
CA THR A 189 -21.06 4.60 10.31
C THR A 189 -20.65 5.89 9.61
N ARG A 190 -21.46 6.95 9.76
CA ARG A 190 -21.11 8.32 9.33
C ARG A 190 -20.68 8.39 7.87
N CYS A 191 -21.47 7.77 6.99
CA CYS A 191 -21.20 7.72 5.56
C CYS A 191 -22.22 8.51 4.73
N GLY A 192 -21.78 9.11 3.63
CA GLY A 192 -22.68 9.88 2.77
C GLY A 192 -23.78 9.01 2.14
N ALA A 193 -23.37 7.95 1.45
CA ALA A 193 -24.29 6.99 0.83
C ALA A 193 -23.77 5.55 0.93
N VAL A 194 -24.68 4.62 1.17
CA VAL A 194 -24.41 3.17 1.19
C VAL A 194 -25.27 2.48 0.15
N THR A 195 -24.65 1.76 -0.79
CA THR A 195 -25.35 0.97 -1.80
C THR A 195 -24.85 -0.46 -1.82
N GLY A 196 -25.66 -1.41 -2.30
CA GLY A 196 -25.19 -2.77 -2.44
C GLY A 196 -26.21 -3.83 -2.82
N ASP A 197 -25.72 -5.06 -2.97
CA ASP A 197 -26.56 -6.22 -3.25
C ASP A 197 -26.00 -7.50 -2.59
N ARG A 198 -26.91 -8.41 -2.23
CA ARG A 198 -26.60 -9.77 -1.74
C ARG A 198 -25.66 -9.79 -0.53
N CYS A 199 -25.86 -8.89 0.42
CA CYS A 199 -25.20 -8.98 1.72
C CYS A 199 -26.08 -9.73 2.73
N ARG A 200 -25.54 -10.42 3.74
CA ARG A 200 -26.45 -11.08 4.72
C ARG A 200 -27.02 -10.07 5.71
N VAL A 201 -26.15 -9.26 6.31
CA VAL A 201 -26.52 -8.22 7.28
C VAL A 201 -25.75 -6.94 6.97
N VAL A 202 -26.45 -5.81 7.01
CA VAL A 202 -25.88 -4.47 6.96
C VAL A 202 -26.40 -3.67 8.16
N ASN A 203 -25.50 -3.22 9.02
CA ASN A 203 -25.78 -2.27 10.08
C ASN A 203 -25.31 -0.89 9.62
N ALA A 204 -26.18 0.12 9.67
CA ALA A 204 -25.86 1.48 9.26
C ALA A 204 -26.28 2.49 10.34
N ALA A 205 -25.39 3.43 10.68
CA ALA A 205 -25.67 4.51 11.63
C ALA A 205 -25.14 5.85 11.09
N GLY A 206 -25.91 6.92 11.23
CA GLY A 206 -25.48 8.26 10.79
C GLY A 206 -25.18 8.34 9.27
N CYS A 207 -25.82 7.50 8.45
CA CYS A 207 -25.64 7.52 6.99
C CYS A 207 -26.69 8.40 6.30
N GLY A 208 -26.29 9.17 5.27
CA GLY A 208 -27.20 10.04 4.53
C GLY A 208 -28.24 9.28 3.68
N SER A 209 -27.83 8.16 3.08
CA SER A 209 -28.74 7.23 2.39
C SER A 209 -28.24 5.78 2.46
N VAL A 210 -29.17 4.83 2.46
CA VAL A 210 -28.88 3.38 2.47
C VAL A 210 -29.82 2.68 1.48
N ASP A 211 -29.26 2.14 0.41
CA ASP A 211 -29.97 1.38 -0.64
C ASP A 211 -29.25 0.04 -0.88
N VAL A 212 -29.60 -0.97 -0.09
CA VAL A 212 -29.00 -2.32 -0.19
C VAL A 212 -30.07 -3.34 -0.51
N ALA A 213 -29.95 -4.00 -1.66
CA ALA A 213 -30.84 -5.08 -2.03
C ALA A 213 -30.42 -6.42 -1.40
N ARG A 214 -31.40 -7.28 -1.12
CA ARG A 214 -31.18 -8.67 -0.67
C ARG A 214 -30.28 -8.79 0.57
N ALA A 215 -30.55 -7.95 1.56
CA ALA A 215 -29.88 -7.97 2.86
C ALA A 215 -30.87 -7.68 3.99
N VAL A 216 -30.54 -8.14 5.20
CA VAL A 216 -31.15 -7.63 6.43
C VAL A 216 -30.47 -6.31 6.77
N ILE A 217 -31.23 -5.22 6.79
CA ILE A 217 -30.70 -3.88 7.10
C ILE A 217 -31.16 -3.48 8.49
N ASN A 218 -30.20 -3.15 9.36
CA ASN A 218 -30.46 -2.56 10.66
C ASN A 218 -29.98 -1.11 10.63
N LEU A 219 -30.90 -0.18 10.82
CA LEU A 219 -30.58 1.23 11.01
C LEU A 219 -30.44 1.46 12.51
N VAL A 220 -29.25 1.88 12.93
CA VAL A 220 -28.93 2.14 14.34
C VAL A 220 -28.95 3.64 14.54
N GLU A 221 -29.77 4.11 15.48
CA GLU A 221 -29.73 5.49 15.92
C GLU A 221 -28.40 5.71 16.68
N GLU A 222 -27.64 6.75 16.33
CA GLU A 222 -26.53 7.16 17.18
C GLU A 222 -27.13 7.63 18.50
N GLU A 223 -27.07 6.79 19.55
CA GLU A 223 -27.36 7.24 20.92
C GLU A 223 -26.46 8.44 21.19
N GLN A 224 -27.08 9.62 21.26
CA GLN A 224 -26.44 10.85 21.69
C GLN A 224 -26.03 10.66 23.15
N GLN A 225 -24.80 10.20 23.34
CA GLN A 225 -24.20 10.10 24.66
C GLN A 225 -23.87 11.53 25.12
N PRO A 226 -24.39 11.98 26.28
CA PRO A 226 -24.41 13.38 26.70
C PRO A 226 -23.03 13.97 27.01
#